data_AF-A0A7S3QJK8-F1
#
_entry.id   AF-A0A7S3QJK8-F1
#
_cell.length_a   1.000
_cell.length_b   1.000
_cell.length_c   1.000
_cell.angle_alpha   90.00
_cell.angle_beta   90.00
_cell.angle_gamma   90.00
#
_symmetry.space_group_name_H-M   'P 1'
#
loop_
_entity.id
_entity.type
_entity.pdbx_description
1 polymer ?
#
loop_
_entity_poly.entity_id
_entity_poly.type
_entity_poly.pdbx_seq_one_letter_code
_entity_poly.pdbx_strand_id
1 'polypeptide(L)'
;FLLRQKLINYKKIETMSTKTQGDDKTCYNCGGTGHLARDCENPRAEGESRDKINNQKKNFRRCFNCGTFGHIADACTKPPNQKGCYHCGKEGHIAKECPEKEAA
;
A
#
# COMPACT_ATOMS: atom_id res chain seq x y z
N PHE A 1 11.08 -10.38 -49.65
CA PHE A 1 9.77 -10.41 -48.96
C PHE A 1 9.72 -11.45 -47.83
N LEU A 2 10.14 -12.70 -48.09
CA LEU A 2 10.10 -13.82 -47.13
C LEU A 2 10.98 -13.66 -45.85
N LEU A 3 12.10 -12.93 -45.92
CA LEU A 3 12.97 -12.67 -44.76
C LEU A 3 12.38 -11.66 -43.77
N ARG A 4 11.58 -10.69 -44.24
CA ARG A 4 10.86 -9.74 -43.37
C ARG A 4 9.71 -10.42 -42.62
N GLN A 5 9.03 -11.38 -43.25
CA GLN A 5 7.98 -12.18 -42.59
C GLN A 5 8.54 -13.10 -41.50
N LYS A 6 9.75 -13.66 -41.68
CA LYS A 6 10.42 -14.46 -40.62
C LYS A 6 10.74 -13.64 -39.35
N LEU A 7 11.18 -12.39 -39.49
CA LEU A 7 11.50 -11.51 -38.35
C LEU A 7 10.25 -11.03 -37.59
N ILE A 8 9.12 -10.83 -38.28
CA ILE A 8 7.84 -10.46 -37.66
C ILE A 8 7.30 -11.63 -36.82
N ASN A 9 7.47 -12.87 -37.28
CA ASN A 9 7.12 -14.06 -36.50
C ASN A 9 8.04 -14.25 -35.28
N TYR A 10 9.35 -14.05 -35.42
CA TYR A 10 10.31 -14.19 -34.31
C TYR A 10 10.05 -13.19 -33.16
N LYS A 11 9.69 -11.94 -33.46
CA LYS A 11 9.36 -10.92 -32.44
C LYS A 11 7.97 -11.11 -31.79
N LYS A 12 7.10 -11.95 -32.35
CA LYS A 12 5.74 -12.18 -31.81
C LYS A 12 5.73 -13.22 -30.68
N ILE A 13 6.76 -14.08 -30.62
CA ILE A 13 6.84 -15.21 -29.68
C ILE A 13 7.16 -14.75 -28.24
N GLU A 14 7.82 -13.59 -28.05
CA GLU A 14 8.11 -13.04 -26.71
C GLU A 14 6.92 -12.31 -26.06
N THR A 15 5.84 -12.05 -26.80
CA THR A 15 4.70 -11.26 -26.30
C THR A 15 3.51 -12.08 -25.79
N MET A 16 3.66 -13.41 -25.69
CA MET A 16 2.60 -14.32 -25.21
C MET A 16 2.88 -14.83 -23.79
N SER A 17 3.15 -13.94 -22.83
CA SER A 17 3.03 -14.26 -21.40
C SER A 17 1.70 -13.70 -20.89
N THR A 18 0.71 -14.58 -20.94
CA THR A 18 -0.49 -14.67 -20.09
C THR A 18 -0.83 -13.44 -19.22
N LYS A 19 -1.84 -12.69 -19.66
CA LYS A 19 -2.73 -11.98 -18.74
C LYS A 19 -3.58 -13.03 -18.01
N THR A 20 -3.10 -13.54 -16.88
CA THR A 20 -3.90 -14.30 -15.91
C THR A 20 -3.92 -13.58 -14.58
N GLN A 21 -5.07 -13.65 -13.94
CA GLN A 21 -5.40 -12.94 -12.72
C GLN A 21 -4.69 -13.61 -11.53
N GLY A 22 -3.65 -12.97 -11.00
CA GLY A 22 -3.25 -13.14 -9.59
C GLY A 22 -2.30 -14.27 -9.22
N ASP A 23 -1.46 -14.78 -10.13
CA ASP A 23 -0.51 -15.88 -9.88
C ASP A 23 0.99 -15.53 -10.02
N ASP A 24 1.37 -14.28 -10.35
CA ASP A 24 2.76 -13.80 -10.31
C ASP A 24 3.25 -13.46 -8.88
N LYS A 25 2.88 -14.29 -7.90
CA LYS A 25 3.30 -14.04 -6.51
C LYS A 25 4.74 -14.48 -6.35
N THR A 26 5.64 -13.52 -6.47
CA THR A 26 7.04 -13.68 -6.09
C THR A 26 7.16 -13.54 -4.58
N CYS A 27 7.81 -14.51 -3.97
CA CYS A 27 8.10 -14.53 -2.56
C CYS A 27 9.11 -13.44 -2.21
N TYR A 28 8.66 -12.44 -1.45
CA TYR A 28 9.54 -11.38 -0.94
C TYR A 28 10.59 -11.86 0.08
N ASN A 29 10.57 -13.14 0.48
CA ASN A 29 11.57 -13.71 1.38
C ASN A 29 12.75 -14.32 0.62
N CYS A 30 12.47 -15.18 -0.38
CA CYS A 30 13.51 -15.94 -1.09
C CYS A 30 13.61 -15.63 -2.59
N GLY A 31 12.70 -14.81 -3.15
CA GLY A 31 12.65 -14.49 -4.57
C GLY A 31 12.02 -15.57 -5.46
N GLY A 32 11.59 -16.71 -4.91
CA GLY A 32 10.91 -17.77 -5.66
C GLY A 32 9.50 -17.35 -6.11
N THR A 33 9.01 -17.89 -7.22
CA THR A 33 7.65 -17.63 -7.73
C THR A 33 6.66 -18.70 -7.26
N GLY A 34 5.36 -18.40 -7.34
CA GLY A 34 4.28 -19.35 -6.99
C GLY A 34 3.88 -19.38 -5.51
N HIS A 35 4.50 -18.57 -4.65
CA HIS A 35 4.11 -18.45 -3.23
C HIS A 35 4.42 -17.06 -2.68
N LEU A 36 3.74 -16.66 -1.59
CA LEU A 36 4.03 -15.42 -0.87
C LEU A 36 5.03 -15.67 0.27
N ALA A 37 5.67 -14.61 0.76
CA ALA A 37 6.53 -14.65 1.96
C ALA A 37 5.83 -15.08 3.26
N ARG A 38 4.52 -15.38 3.22
CA ARG A 38 3.76 -15.98 4.33
C ARG A 38 3.80 -17.50 4.29
N ASP A 39 3.89 -18.06 3.09
CA ASP A 39 3.82 -19.48 2.77
C ASP A 39 5.20 -20.02 2.35
N CYS A 40 6.27 -19.28 2.67
CA CYS A 40 7.64 -19.64 2.32
C CYS A 40 8.21 -20.58 3.38
N GLU A 41 8.73 -21.73 2.96
CA GLU A 41 9.38 -22.72 3.81
C GLU A 41 10.76 -22.28 4.31
N ASN A 42 11.42 -21.37 3.58
CA ASN A 42 12.70 -20.81 4.02
C ASN A 42 12.49 -19.97 5.29
N PRO A 43 13.44 -19.99 6.25
CA PRO A 43 13.38 -19.12 7.41
C PRO A 43 13.20 -17.68 6.95
N ARG A 44 12.37 -16.94 7.68
CA ARG A 44 12.12 -15.54 7.37
C ARG A 44 13.46 -14.81 7.44
N ALA A 45 13.86 -14.16 6.37
CA ALA A 45 15.04 -13.31 6.36
C ALA A 45 14.91 -12.31 7.51
N GLU A 46 16.03 -12.08 8.20
CA GLU A 46 16.20 -11.07 9.25
C GLU A 46 16.03 -9.67 8.63
N GLY A 47 14.81 -9.35 8.22
CA GLY A 47 14.40 -8.06 7.67
C GLY A 47 13.67 -7.26 8.75
N GLU A 48 13.69 -5.93 8.64
CA GLU A 48 12.96 -5.08 9.56
C GLU A 48 11.49 -5.51 9.64
N SER A 49 10.99 -5.73 10.87
CA SER A 49 9.59 -6.07 11.07
C SER A 49 8.71 -5.11 10.29
N ARG A 50 7.68 -5.63 9.60
CA ARG A 50 6.68 -4.78 8.91
C ARG A 50 6.15 -3.68 9.83
N ASP A 51 6.05 -3.98 11.12
CA ASP A 51 5.67 -3.02 12.15
C ASP A 51 6.64 -1.85 12.28
N LYS A 52 7.96 -2.09 12.19
CA LYS A 52 8.99 -1.03 12.20
C LYS A 52 8.89 -0.15 10.96
N ILE A 53 8.79 -0.74 9.76
CA ILE A 53 8.65 0.01 8.50
C ILE A 53 7.38 0.88 8.52
N ASN A 54 6.27 0.32 9.00
CA ASN A 54 5.01 1.05 9.07
C ASN A 54 5.05 2.15 10.15
N ASN A 55 5.77 1.92 11.26
CA ASN A 55 5.98 2.91 12.31
C ASN A 55 6.88 4.08 11.83
N GLN A 56 7.97 3.79 11.11
CA GLN A 56 8.78 4.82 10.45
C GLN A 56 7.92 5.71 9.54
N LYS A 57 7.01 5.12 8.76
CA LYS A 57 6.09 5.86 7.89
C LYS A 57 5.06 6.69 8.66
N LYS A 58 4.69 6.32 9.89
CA LYS A 58 3.79 7.11 10.76
C LYS A 58 4.47 8.39 11.25
N ASN A 59 5.77 8.36 11.53
CA ASN A 59 6.53 9.54 11.98
C ASN A 59 6.67 10.62 10.89
N PHE A 60 6.57 10.24 9.62
CA PHE A 60 6.58 11.16 8.48
C PHE A 60 5.22 11.84 8.23
N ARG A 61 4.12 11.35 8.84
CA ARG A 61 2.81 11.99 8.74
C ARG A 61 2.73 13.14 9.75
N ARG A 62 2.05 14.22 9.37
CA ARG A 62 1.71 15.28 10.33
C ARG A 62 0.74 14.74 11.38
N CYS A 63 0.95 15.13 12.64
CA CYS A 63 0.05 14.86 13.74
C CYS A 63 -1.35 15.38 13.39
N PHE A 64 -2.35 14.49 13.43
CA PHE A 64 -3.71 14.92 13.13
C PHE A 64 -4.21 15.93 14.16
N ASN A 65 -3.72 15.92 15.40
CA ASN A 65 -4.10 16.87 16.45
C ASN A 65 -3.53 18.28 16.25
N CYS A 66 -2.21 18.42 16.20
CA CYS A 66 -1.53 19.72 16.21
C CYS A 66 -0.92 20.13 14.85
N GLY A 67 -0.92 19.23 13.86
CA GLY A 67 -0.45 19.50 12.51
C GLY A 67 1.06 19.45 12.31
N THR A 68 1.87 19.18 13.34
CA THR A 68 3.35 19.09 13.24
C THR A 68 3.82 17.67 12.95
N PHE A 69 5.01 17.50 12.37
CA PHE A 69 5.61 16.20 12.08
C PHE A 69 6.31 15.58 13.31
N GLY A 70 6.76 14.32 13.19
CA GLY A 70 7.54 13.62 14.21
C GLY A 70 6.72 12.88 15.26
N HIS A 71 5.39 13.02 15.25
CA HIS A 71 4.47 12.24 16.09
C HIS A 71 3.08 12.15 15.46
N ILE A 72 2.28 11.18 15.93
CA ILE A 72 0.87 11.02 15.58
C ILE A 72 -0.04 11.62 16.67
N ALA A 73 -1.36 11.69 16.42
CA ALA A 73 -2.31 12.27 17.36
C ALA A 73 -2.30 11.60 18.75
N ASP A 74 -2.11 10.27 18.82
CA ASP A 74 -2.09 9.52 20.09
C ASP A 74 -0.91 9.90 20.99
N ALA A 75 0.21 10.29 20.40
CA ALA A 75 1.41 10.73 21.12
C ALA A 75 1.49 12.27 21.21
N CYS A 76 0.43 12.99 20.87
CA CYS A 76 0.41 14.44 20.90
C CYS A 76 0.23 14.94 22.34
N THR A 77 1.13 15.82 22.77
CA THR A 77 1.06 16.45 24.09
C THR A 77 0.15 17.68 24.14
N LYS A 78 -0.27 18.20 22.97
CA LYS A 78 -1.21 19.32 22.89
C LYS A 78 -2.62 18.83 23.23
N PRO A 79 -3.46 19.69 23.86
CA PRO A 79 -4.85 19.33 24.13
C PRO A 79 -5.57 18.89 22.84
N PRO A 80 -6.52 17.95 22.94
CA PRO A 80 -7.27 17.49 21.78
C PRO A 80 -8.06 18.66 21.19
N ASN A 81 -7.75 19.03 19.95
CA ASN A 81 -8.56 19.97 19.20
C ASN A 81 -9.90 19.32 18.87
N GLN A 82 -11.01 20.03 19.09
CA GLN A 82 -12.31 19.67 18.53
C GLN A 82 -12.21 19.79 17.01
N LYS A 83 -11.95 18.65 16.34
CA LYS A 83 -11.86 18.62 14.89
C LYS A 83 -13.24 18.34 14.34
N GLY A 84 -13.64 19.18 13.39
CA GLY A 84 -14.76 18.86 12.54
C GLY A 84 -14.49 17.66 11.64
N CYS A 85 -15.57 17.16 11.08
CA CYS A 85 -15.61 16.09 10.11
C CYS A 85 -14.65 16.34 8.96
N TYR A 86 -13.77 15.39 8.66
CA TYR A 86 -12.84 15.49 7.54
C TYR A 86 -13.51 15.42 6.15
N HIS A 87 -14.81 15.09 6.10
CA HIS A 87 -15.59 15.05 4.87
C HIS A 87 -16.32 16.37 4.61
N CYS A 88 -17.08 16.89 5.59
CA CYS A 88 -17.93 18.07 5.42
C CYS A 88 -17.47 19.31 6.21
N GLY A 89 -16.43 19.20 7.03
CA GLY A 89 -15.88 20.30 7.83
C GLY A 89 -16.67 20.69 9.09
N LYS A 90 -17.90 20.17 9.28
CA LYS A 90 -18.75 20.47 10.44
C LYS A 90 -18.23 19.81 11.71
N GLU A 91 -18.29 20.54 12.83
CA GLU A 91 -17.95 20.01 14.16
C GLU A 91 -19.03 19.06 14.73
N GLY A 92 -18.68 18.30 15.76
CA GLY A 92 -19.58 17.37 16.44
C GLY A 92 -19.61 15.93 15.89
N HIS A 93 -18.92 15.63 14.80
CA HIS A 93 -18.76 14.26 14.28
C HIS A 93 -17.45 14.10 13.48
N ILE A 94 -16.97 12.86 13.37
CA ILE A 94 -15.84 12.53 12.48
C ILE A 94 -16.34 12.05 11.10
N ALA A 95 -15.46 11.99 10.10
CA ALA A 95 -15.82 11.55 8.75
C ALA A 95 -16.51 10.17 8.69
N LYS A 96 -16.21 9.28 9.64
CA LYS A 96 -16.86 7.96 9.72
C LYS A 96 -18.35 8.05 10.05
N GLU A 97 -18.72 9.04 10.85
CA GLU A 97 -20.07 9.33 11.34
C GLU A 97 -20.68 10.50 10.58
N CYS A 98 -20.15 10.83 9.40
CA CYS A 98 -20.65 11.94 8.61
C CYS A 98 -22.02 11.59 8.03
N PRO A 99 -23.08 12.32 8.42
CA PRO A 99 -24.43 12.07 7.92
C PRO A 99 -24.56 12.34 6.41
N GLU A 100 -23.62 13.11 5.85
CA GLU A 100 -23.57 13.40 4.40
C GLU A 100 -22.88 12.28 3.61
N LYS A 101 -22.18 11.32 4.25
CA LYS A 101 -21.50 10.23 3.51
C LYS A 101 -22.47 9.20 2.93
N GLU A 102 -23.66 9.07 3.54
CA GLU A 102 -24.67 8.06 3.20
C GLU A 102 -25.65 8.56 2.12
N ALA A 103 -25.54 9.82 1.72
CA ALA A 103 -26.37 10.45 0.70
C ALA A 103 -25.83 10.29 -0.74
N ALA A 104 -24.93 9.35 -0.99
CA ALA A 104 -24.29 9.10 -2.29
C ALA A 104 -24.86 7.85 -3.00
#